data_AF-A0A166LJF5-F1
#
_entry.id   AF-A0A166LJF5-F1
#
_cell.length_a   1.000
_cell.length_b   1.000
_cell.length_c   1.000
_cell.angle_alpha   90.00
_cell.angle_beta   90.00
_cell.angle_gamma   90.00
#
_symmetry.space_group_name_H-M   'P 1'
#
loop_
_entity.id
_entity.type
_entity.pdbx_description
1 polymer ?
#
loop_
_entity_poly.entity_id
_entity_poly.type
_entity_poly.pdbx_seq_one_letter_code
_entity_poly.pdbx_strand_id
1 'polypeptide(L)'
;MLQWKEYLQQHLDHAEIPYQVTNNGDELDIKVNSLAYLSWLRSKSHASVGLDESRDNVAWLMLNKQLRAFADKADRGVLKLASRLHMNEEQIIIRLDFCYDPEQHIVYVS
;
A
#
# COMPACT_ATOMS: atom_id res chain seq x y z
N MET A 1 -3.17 4.48 -5.27
CA MET A 1 -4.17 3.87 -4.37
C MET A 1 -4.74 2.56 -4.90
N LEU A 2 -5.13 2.46 -6.18
CA LEU A 2 -5.68 1.22 -6.76
C LEU A 2 -4.75 0.00 -6.64
N GLN A 3 -3.48 0.12 -7.02
CA GLN A 3 -2.52 -0.99 -6.91
C GLN A 3 -2.35 -1.49 -5.47
N TRP A 4 -2.42 -0.60 -4.48
CA TRP A 4 -2.40 -1.00 -3.08
C TRP A 4 -3.69 -1.72 -2.67
N LYS A 5 -4.87 -1.28 -3.16
CA LYS A 5 -6.15 -1.97 -2.91
C LYS A 5 -6.11 -3.41 -3.45
N GLU A 6 -5.60 -3.59 -4.66
CA GLU A 6 -5.44 -4.92 -5.28
C GLU A 6 -4.49 -5.81 -4.48
N TYR A 7 -3.32 -5.28 -4.09
CA TYR A 7 -2.37 -5.97 -3.21
C TYR A 7 -3.03 -6.36 -1.89
N LEU A 8 -3.72 -5.41 -1.26
CA LEU A 8 -4.37 -5.59 0.02
C LEU A 8 -5.47 -6.66 -0.04
N GLN A 9 -6.28 -6.69 -1.10
CA GLN A 9 -7.31 -7.72 -1.27
C GLN A 9 -6.71 -9.13 -1.38
N GLN A 10 -5.63 -9.30 -2.16
CA GLN A 10 -4.96 -10.59 -2.28
C GLN A 10 -4.36 -11.07 -0.95
N HIS A 11 -3.74 -10.16 -0.20
CA HIS A 11 -3.10 -10.50 1.07
C HIS A 11 -4.09 -10.70 2.21
N LEU A 12 -5.22 -10.00 2.21
CA LEU A 12 -6.31 -10.23 3.15
C LEU A 12 -6.98 -11.59 2.94
N ASP A 13 -7.20 -11.98 1.69
CA ASP A 13 -7.72 -13.32 1.34
C ASP A 13 -6.79 -14.42 1.87
N HIS A 14 -5.47 -14.28 1.65
CA HIS A 14 -4.48 -15.20 2.21
C HIS A 14 -4.44 -15.21 3.74
N ALA A 15 -4.72 -14.07 4.38
CA ALA A 15 -4.80 -13.95 5.83
C ALA A 15 -6.15 -14.41 6.42
N GLU A 16 -7.09 -14.85 5.58
CA GLU A 16 -8.47 -15.20 5.93
C GLU A 16 -9.23 -14.02 6.59
N ILE A 17 -8.89 -12.79 6.22
CA ILE A 17 -9.53 -11.56 6.71
C ILE A 17 -10.46 -11.03 5.60
N PRO A 18 -11.77 -10.88 5.85
CA PRO A 18 -12.68 -10.36 4.84
C PRO A 18 -12.45 -8.87 4.59
N TYR A 19 -12.42 -8.47 3.32
CA TYR A 19 -12.35 -7.06 2.95
C TYR A 19 -13.66 -6.34 3.31
N GLN A 20 -13.56 -5.28 4.11
CA GLN A 20 -14.70 -4.49 4.55
C GLN A 20 -14.98 -3.32 3.61
N VAL A 21 -16.19 -3.25 3.08
CA VAL A 21 -16.68 -2.09 2.31
C VAL A 21 -17.52 -1.22 3.23
N THR A 22 -17.20 0.06 3.33
CA THR A 22 -17.94 1.04 4.12
C THR A 22 -18.74 1.96 3.21
N ASN A 23 -19.78 2.60 3.75
CA ASN A 23 -20.58 3.58 3.01
C ASN A 23 -19.86 4.92 2.80
N ASN A 24 -18.60 5.04 3.22
CA ASN A 24 -17.83 6.30 3.25
C ASN A 24 -16.80 6.39 2.12
N GLY A 25 -16.78 5.41 1.20
CA GLY A 25 -15.98 5.44 -0.01
C GLY A 25 -14.61 4.77 0.10
N ASP A 26 -14.00 4.60 -1.08
CA ASP A 26 -12.82 3.75 -1.30
C ASP A 26 -11.61 4.12 -0.43
N GLU A 27 -11.38 5.40 -0.15
CA GLU A 27 -10.23 5.80 0.67
C GLU A 27 -10.36 5.32 2.12
N LEU A 28 -11.57 5.40 2.70
CA LEU A 28 -11.79 4.90 4.06
C LEU A 28 -11.71 3.37 4.09
N ASP A 29 -12.30 2.71 3.10
CA ASP A 29 -12.25 1.25 2.98
C ASP A 29 -10.80 0.78 2.92
N ILE A 30 -9.99 1.38 2.05
CA ILE A 30 -8.56 1.03 1.94
C ILE A 30 -7.88 1.24 3.29
N LYS A 31 -8.13 2.35 3.99
CA LYS A 31 -7.52 2.61 5.30
C LYS A 31 -7.90 1.56 6.34
N VAL A 32 -9.19 1.27 6.50
CA VAL A 32 -9.69 0.29 7.50
C VAL A 32 -9.08 -1.08 7.25
N ASN A 33 -9.12 -1.53 6.01
CA ASN A 33 -8.57 -2.82 5.61
C ASN A 33 -7.04 -2.86 5.73
N SER A 34 -6.35 -1.75 5.45
CA SER A 34 -4.90 -1.65 5.63
C SER A 34 -4.51 -1.79 7.11
N LEU A 35 -5.27 -1.15 8.01
CA LEU A 35 -5.03 -1.28 9.45
C LEU A 35 -5.29 -2.70 9.95
N ALA A 36 -6.33 -3.37 9.43
CA ALA A 36 -6.59 -4.78 9.74
C ALA A 36 -5.43 -5.68 9.29
N TYR A 37 -4.93 -5.48 8.07
CA TYR A 37 -3.79 -6.22 7.55
C TYR A 37 -2.50 -5.95 8.34
N LEU A 38 -2.20 -4.70 8.68
CA LEU A 38 -1.04 -4.33 9.48
C LEU A 38 -1.10 -4.94 10.89
N SER A 39 -2.26 -4.89 11.53
CA SER A 39 -2.47 -5.56 12.82
C SER A 39 -2.22 -7.07 12.73
N TRP A 40 -2.70 -7.71 11.66
CA TRP A 40 -2.41 -9.13 11.40
C TRP A 40 -0.91 -9.37 11.21
N LEU A 41 -0.22 -8.59 10.39
CA LEU A 41 1.23 -8.70 10.19
C LEU A 41 2.02 -8.53 11.49
N ARG A 42 1.62 -7.58 12.34
CA ARG A 42 2.22 -7.37 13.67
C ARG A 42 2.02 -8.58 14.57
N SER A 43 0.82 -9.16 14.57
CA SER A 43 0.50 -10.36 15.37
C SER A 43 1.29 -11.60 14.95
N LYS A 44 1.72 -11.66 13.68
CA LYS A 44 2.54 -12.75 13.12
C LYS A 44 4.04 -12.49 13.21
N SER A 45 4.46 -11.26 13.51
CA SER A 45 5.88 -10.93 13.62
C SER A 45 6.47 -11.47 14.93
N HIS A 46 7.57 -12.20 14.82
CA HIS A 46 8.38 -12.63 15.96
C HIS A 46 9.08 -11.46 16.68
N ALA A 47 9.17 -10.29 16.03
CA ALA A 47 9.70 -9.05 16.60
C ALA A 47 8.64 -8.24 17.39
N SER A 48 7.49 -8.85 17.71
CA SER A 48 6.36 -8.21 18.40
C SER A 48 6.66 -7.76 19.85
N VAL A 49 7.81 -8.11 20.42
CA VAL A 49 8.24 -7.62 21.74
C VAL A 49 8.54 -6.12 21.66
N GLY A 50 7.53 -5.31 21.94
CA GLY A 50 7.63 -3.84 22.00
C GLY A 50 6.86 -3.07 20.93
N LEU A 51 6.12 -3.74 20.04
CA LEU A 51 5.27 -3.09 19.03
C LEU A 51 3.81 -3.09 19.50
N ASP A 52 3.31 -1.91 19.88
CA ASP A 52 1.90 -1.72 20.25
C ASP A 52 1.01 -1.41 19.03
N GLU A 53 -0.31 -1.36 19.24
CA GLU A 53 -1.30 -1.08 18.19
C GLU A 53 -1.17 0.33 17.58
N SER A 54 -0.50 1.26 18.25
CA SER A 54 -0.26 2.60 17.69
C SER A 54 0.65 2.54 16.47
N ARG A 55 1.50 1.51 16.38
CA ARG A 55 2.40 1.27 15.24
C ARG A 55 1.66 1.02 13.94
N ASP A 56 0.49 0.40 13.98
CA ASP A 56 -0.32 0.13 12.78
C ASP A 56 -0.71 1.46 12.09
N ASN A 57 -1.04 2.48 12.88
CA ASN A 57 -1.37 3.82 12.38
C ASN A 57 -0.15 4.53 11.78
N VAL A 58 1.03 4.37 12.40
CA VAL A 58 2.29 4.94 11.89
C VAL A 58 2.67 4.29 10.57
N ALA A 59 2.60 2.96 10.50
CA ALA A 59 2.87 2.18 9.29
C ALA A 59 1.92 2.59 8.15
N TRP A 60 0.62 2.72 8.43
CA TRP A 60 -0.35 3.24 7.47
C TRP A 60 0.00 4.66 7.00
N LEU A 61 0.34 5.56 7.92
CA LEU A 61 0.68 6.94 7.57
C LEU A 61 1.91 7.01 6.66
N MET A 62 2.94 6.22 6.96
CA MET A 62 4.14 6.12 6.14
C MET A 62 3.83 5.57 4.74
N LEU A 63 3.10 4.45 4.67
CA LEU A 63 2.69 3.84 3.41
C LEU A 63 1.87 4.79 2.55
N ASN A 64 0.86 5.46 3.12
CA ASN A 64 0.01 6.41 2.40
C ASN A 64 0.83 7.58 1.84
N LYS A 65 1.81 8.09 2.61
CA LYS A 65 2.74 9.13 2.12
C LYS A 65 3.58 8.63 0.95
N GLN A 66 4.12 7.41 1.03
CA GLN A 66 4.90 6.82 -0.07
C GLN A 66 4.03 6.64 -1.31
N LEU A 67 2.84 6.06 -1.18
CA LEU A 67 1.90 5.84 -2.29
C LEU A 67 1.57 7.14 -3.03
N ARG A 68 1.30 8.23 -2.30
CA ARG A 68 1.02 9.55 -2.89
C ARG A 68 2.26 10.10 -3.60
N ALA A 69 3.43 10.04 -2.95
CA ALA A 69 4.67 10.53 -3.55
C ALA A 69 5.07 9.76 -4.82
N PHE A 70 4.88 8.44 -4.83
CA PHE A 70 5.15 7.60 -6.00
C PHE A 70 4.14 7.83 -7.12
N ALA A 71 2.85 8.02 -6.82
CA ALA A 71 1.86 8.40 -7.82
C ALA A 71 2.23 9.73 -8.49
N ASP A 72 2.55 10.77 -7.72
CA ASP A 72 2.97 12.06 -8.26
C ASP A 72 4.24 11.95 -9.12
N LYS A 73 5.17 11.07 -8.73
CA LYS A 73 6.41 10.80 -9.48
C LYS A 73 6.12 10.02 -10.77
N ALA A 74 5.23 9.05 -10.71
CA ALA A 74 4.77 8.25 -11.84
C ALA A 74 4.12 9.13 -12.90
N ASP A 75 3.15 9.97 -12.53
CA ASP A 75 2.43 10.85 -13.46
C ASP A 75 3.39 11.78 -14.23
N ARG A 76 4.32 12.42 -13.51
CA ARG A 76 5.37 13.25 -14.15
C ARG A 76 6.32 12.44 -15.02
N GLY A 77 6.64 11.21 -14.61
CA GLY A 77 7.53 10.30 -15.31
C GLY A 77 6.94 9.80 -16.63
N VAL A 78 5.66 9.42 -16.62
CA VAL A 78 4.92 8.93 -17.79
C VAL A 78 4.90 9.98 -18.89
N LEU A 79 4.51 11.22 -18.58
CA LEU A 79 4.52 12.34 -19.54
C LEU A 79 5.90 12.55 -20.20
N LYS A 80 6.95 12.53 -19.38
CA LYS A 80 8.33 12.71 -19.85
C LYS A 80 8.80 11.54 -20.72
N LEU A 81 8.38 10.32 -20.40
CA LEU A 81 8.79 9.13 -21.13
C LEU A 81 8.02 9.00 -22.45
N ALA A 82 6.70 9.25 -22.44
CA ALA A 82 5.84 9.27 -23.63
C ALA A 82 6.37 10.24 -24.69
N SER A 83 6.70 11.47 -24.29
CA SER A 83 7.26 12.48 -25.20
C SER A 83 8.62 12.08 -25.79
N ARG A 84 9.48 11.41 -25.02
CA ARG A 84 10.82 10.98 -25.47
C ARG A 84 10.79 9.75 -26.37
N LEU A 85 9.86 8.84 -26.11
CA LEU A 85 9.74 7.59 -26.87
C LEU A 85 8.78 7.70 -28.06
N HIS A 86 8.12 8.85 -28.23
CA HIS A 86 7.07 9.05 -29.23
C HIS A 86 5.95 7.99 -29.13
N MET A 87 5.55 7.68 -27.89
CA MET A 87 4.52 6.70 -27.57
C MET A 87 3.39 7.34 -26.77
N ASN A 88 2.23 6.68 -26.73
CA ASN A 88 1.12 7.12 -25.90
C ASN A 88 1.37 6.76 -24.43
N GLU A 89 0.90 7.61 -23.52
CA GLU A 89 1.02 7.42 -22.07
C GLU A 89 0.43 6.09 -21.61
N GLU A 90 -0.68 5.67 -22.22
CA GLU A 90 -1.40 4.42 -21.97
C GLU A 90 -0.56 3.16 -22.20
N GLN A 91 0.53 3.27 -22.97
CA GLN A 91 1.45 2.16 -23.25
C GLN A 91 2.52 2.02 -22.15
N ILE A 92 2.63 2.98 -21.23
CA ILE A 92 3.59 2.98 -20.13
C ILE A 92 2.91 2.45 -18.86
N ILE A 93 3.30 1.24 -18.45
CA ILE A 93 2.76 0.60 -17.25
C ILE A 93 3.75 0.79 -16.11
N ILE A 94 3.31 1.44 -15.03
CA ILE A 94 4.07 1.57 -13.78
C ILE A 94 3.48 0.61 -12.75
N ARG A 95 4.31 -0.29 -12.24
CA ARG A 95 3.97 -1.23 -11.16
C ARG A 95 4.74 -0.86 -9.91
N LEU A 96 4.03 -0.88 -8.78
CA LEU A 96 4.62 -0.69 -7.46
C LEU A 96 4.79 -2.07 -6.81
N ASP A 97 5.98 -2.34 -6.29
CA ASP A 97 6.23 -3.53 -5.50
C ASP A 97 6.13 -3.18 -4.00
N PHE A 98 5.41 -4.00 -3.25
CA PHE A 98 5.17 -3.78 -1.82
C PHE A 98 5.91 -4.83 -1.00
N CYS A 99 6.61 -4.38 0.03
CA CYS A 99 7.37 -5.25 0.93
C CYS A 99 7.11 -4.88 2.38
N TYR A 100 7.10 -5.87 3.26
CA TYR A 100 6.93 -5.70 4.71
C TYR A 100 8.23 -6.04 5.43
N ASP A 101 8.72 -5.08 6.24
CA ASP A 101 9.82 -5.29 7.19
C ASP A 101 9.22 -5.64 8.56
N PRO A 102 9.37 -6.89 9.04
CA PRO A 102 8.80 -7.33 10.30
C PRO A 102 9.52 -6.79 11.54
N GLU A 103 10.78 -6.33 11.41
CA GLU A 103 11.56 -5.78 12.53
C GLU A 103 11.13 -4.35 12.84
N GLN A 104 10.87 -3.57 11.79
CA GLN A 104 10.47 -2.17 11.92
C GLN A 104 8.95 -1.96 11.89
N HIS A 105 8.20 -3.01 11.53
CA HIS A 105 6.76 -2.94 11.27
C HIS A 105 6.41 -1.82 10.28
N ILE A 106 7.05 -1.86 9.11
CA ILE A 106 6.79 -0.92 8.02
C ILE A 106 6.49 -1.67 6.74
N VAL A 107 5.57 -1.11 5.95
CA VAL A 107 5.40 -1.49 4.54
C VAL A 107 6.08 -0.41 3.71
N TYR A 108 7.00 -0.82 2.85
CA TYR A 108 7.67 0.09 1.92
C TYR A 108 7.37 -0.29 0.47
N VAL A 109 7.44 0.72 -0.38
CA VAL A 109 7.19 0.62 -1.83
C VAL A 109 8.51 0.75 -2.58
N SER A 110 8.80 -0.21 -3.48
CA SER A 110 9.96 -0.19 -4.39
C SER A 110 9.56 -0.07 -5.85
#